data_AF-A0A3B9RB69-F1
#
_entry.id   AF-A0A3B9RB69-F1
#
_cell.length_a   1.000
_cell.length_b   1.000
_cell.length_c   1.000
_cell.angle_alpha   90.00
_cell.angle_beta   90.00
_cell.angle_gamma   90.00
#
_symmetry.space_group_name_H-M   'P 1'
#
loop_
_entity.id
_entity.type
_entity.pdbx_description
1 polymer ?
#
loop_
_entity_poly.entity_id
_entity_poly.type
_entity_poly.pdbx_seq_one_letter_code
_entity_poly.pdbx_strand_id
1 'polypeptide(L)'
;MYTFSNRLKIASIVLMIVGALGIIGGFVMAPGTIAEAKEMVASHDEGHGDAHGAEAEHAVKENDHAVADTHGEEHDASHDQHLLDQLKNRPWSALYVAAFFFMMIALGVLAFYAIQRAAQAGWSPLLFRVMEAITAYLVPGGIIVFVILLLSVLHMNHLFIWMDADVVAHDHLLQGKSG
;
A
#
# COMPACT_ATOMS: atom_id res chain seq x y z
N MET A 1 -13.31 -28.16 22.04
CA MET A 1 -12.18 -27.67 21.22
C MET A 1 -12.67 -27.45 19.79
N TYR A 2 -12.18 -26.42 19.10
CA TYR A 2 -12.48 -26.23 17.67
C TYR A 2 -11.73 -27.27 16.84
N THR A 3 -12.43 -27.96 15.94
CA THR A 3 -11.83 -28.92 15.00
C THR A 3 -11.49 -28.21 13.70
N PHE A 4 -10.20 -28.20 13.35
CA PHE A 4 -9.74 -27.48 12.16
C PHE A 4 -10.15 -28.20 10.88
N SER A 5 -10.70 -27.47 9.92
CA SER A 5 -11.10 -28.02 8.62
C SER A 5 -9.89 -28.24 7.72
N ASN A 6 -9.66 -29.49 7.29
CA ASN A 6 -8.61 -29.80 6.30
C ASN A 6 -8.81 -29.04 4.98
N ARG A 7 -10.08 -28.80 4.58
CA ARG A 7 -10.39 -28.03 3.37
C ARG A 7 -9.97 -26.57 3.52
N LEU A 8 -10.23 -25.98 4.69
CA LEU A 8 -9.81 -24.61 4.99
C LEU A 8 -8.29 -24.50 5.02
N LYS A 9 -7.59 -25.50 5.59
CA LYS A 9 -6.11 -25.56 5.58
C LYS A 9 -5.56 -25.47 4.16
N ILE A 10 -6.07 -26.32 3.27
CA ILE A 10 -5.61 -26.41 1.89
C ILE A 10 -5.93 -25.11 1.16
N ALA A 11 -7.15 -24.58 1.31
CA ALA A 11 -7.54 -23.31 0.70
C ALA A 11 -6.63 -22.15 1.14
N SER A 12 -6.33 -22.02 2.44
CA SER A 12 -5.41 -21.00 2.94
C SER A 12 -3.99 -21.15 2.39
N ILE A 13 -3.47 -22.38 2.28
CA ILE A 13 -2.15 -22.63 1.69
C ILE A 13 -2.11 -22.24 0.22
N VAL A 14 -3.14 -22.60 -0.55
CA VAL A 14 -3.24 -22.23 -1.97
C VAL A 14 -3.27 -20.70 -2.11
N LEU A 15 -4.07 -19.99 -1.31
CA LEU A 15 -4.12 -18.52 -1.34
C LEU A 15 -2.77 -17.88 -0.97
N MET A 16 -2.05 -18.43 0.01
CA MET A 16 -0.70 -17.94 0.36
C MET A 16 0.29 -18.13 -0.79
N ILE A 17 0.26 -19.28 -1.47
CA ILE A 17 1.16 -19.54 -2.62
C ILE A 17 0.82 -18.62 -3.78
N VAL A 18 -0.46 -18.52 -4.15
CA VAL A 18 -0.92 -17.64 -5.24
C VAL A 18 -0.57 -16.18 -4.93
N GLY A 19 -0.82 -15.73 -3.70
CA GLY A 19 -0.43 -14.40 -3.24
C GLY A 19 1.07 -14.16 -3.32
N ALA A 20 1.89 -15.11 -2.86
CA ALA A 20 3.34 -15.02 -2.95
C ALA A 20 3.84 -14.94 -4.39
N LEU A 21 3.26 -15.73 -5.30
CA LEU A 21 3.57 -15.67 -6.73
C LEU A 21 3.17 -14.31 -7.34
N GLY A 22 2.01 -13.76 -6.96
CA GLY A 22 1.57 -12.44 -7.39
C GLY A 22 2.51 -11.33 -6.92
N ILE A 23 2.97 -11.39 -5.67
CA ILE A 23 3.96 -10.43 -5.14
C ILE A 23 5.28 -10.55 -5.90
N ILE A 24 5.84 -11.76 -6.01
CA ILE A 24 7.10 -11.99 -6.75
C ILE A 24 6.97 -11.51 -8.20
N GLY A 25 5.87 -11.82 -8.87
CA GLY A 25 5.58 -11.36 -10.22
C GLY A 25 5.57 -9.83 -10.32
N GLY A 26 4.93 -9.13 -9.38
CA GLY A 26 4.92 -7.67 -9.35
C GLY A 26 6.31 -7.04 -9.21
N PHE A 27 7.20 -7.66 -8.43
CA PHE A 27 8.60 -7.21 -8.30
C PHE A 27 9.45 -7.54 -9.54
N VAL A 28 9.22 -8.70 -10.17
CA VAL A 28 9.94 -9.09 -11.41
C VAL A 28 9.52 -8.25 -12.60
N MET A 29 8.27 -7.78 -12.63
CA MET A 29 7.73 -6.95 -13.71
C MET A 29 8.01 -5.44 -13.53
N ALA A 30 8.59 -5.00 -12.41
CA ALA A 30 8.87 -3.59 -12.18
C ALA A 30 9.99 -3.10 -13.14
N PRO A 31 9.83 -1.93 -13.79
CA PRO A 31 10.82 -1.44 -14.75
C PRO A 31 12.14 -1.07 -14.06
N GLY A 32 13.26 -1.46 -14.66
CA GLY A 32 14.59 -1.10 -14.21
C GLY A 32 15.06 0.24 -14.77
N THR A 33 14.62 0.58 -15.99
CA THR A 33 15.09 1.72 -16.77
C THR A 33 13.96 2.63 -17.25
N ILE A 34 14.30 3.88 -17.60
CA ILE A 34 13.35 4.86 -18.16
C ILE A 34 12.71 4.34 -19.45
N ALA A 35 13.49 3.68 -20.33
CA ALA A 35 12.99 3.16 -21.60
C ALA A 35 11.90 2.10 -21.38
N GLU A 36 12.13 1.14 -20.48
CA GLU A 36 11.14 0.12 -20.11
C GLU A 36 9.89 0.75 -19.47
N ALA A 37 10.08 1.79 -18.65
CA ALA A 37 8.97 2.50 -18.02
C ALA A 37 8.09 3.22 -19.05
N LYS A 38 8.68 3.88 -20.06
CA LYS A 38 7.96 4.49 -21.18
C LYS A 38 7.23 3.45 -22.03
N GLU A 39 7.91 2.36 -22.38
CA GLU A 39 7.31 1.26 -23.16
C GLU A 39 6.09 0.67 -22.45
N MET A 40 6.19 0.44 -21.14
CA MET A 40 5.10 -0.11 -20.34
C MET A 40 3.86 0.80 -20.33
N VAL A 41 4.04 2.12 -20.24
CA VAL A 41 2.93 3.07 -20.30
C VAL A 41 2.37 3.21 -21.70
N ALA A 42 3.23 3.29 -22.73
CA ALA A 42 2.82 3.36 -24.13
C ALA A 42 2.02 2.11 -24.55
N SER A 43 2.44 0.92 -24.11
CA SER A 43 1.71 -0.33 -24.38
C SER A 43 0.32 -0.39 -23.72
N HIS A 44 0.09 0.42 -22.68
CA HIS A 44 -1.14 0.42 -21.90
C HIS A 44 -2.17 1.42 -22.47
N ASP A 45 -1.72 2.50 -23.13
CA ASP A 45 -2.57 3.51 -23.77
C ASP A 45 -3.14 3.04 -25.13
N GLU A 46 -2.54 2.05 -25.78
CA GLU A 46 -3.06 1.49 -27.04
C GLU A 46 -4.34 0.62 -26.87
N GLY A 47 -4.83 0.42 -25.63
CA GLY A 47 -5.86 -0.57 -25.31
C GLY A 47 -7.12 -0.09 -24.59
N HIS A 48 -7.21 1.15 -24.09
CA HIS A 48 -8.39 1.61 -23.34
C HIS A 48 -8.78 3.05 -23.65
N GLY A 49 -9.71 3.18 -24.61
CA GLY A 49 -10.54 4.36 -24.76
C GLY A 49 -11.44 4.59 -23.55
N ASP A 50 -11.36 5.82 -23.05
CA ASP A 50 -12.40 6.61 -22.43
C ASP A 50 -13.84 6.08 -22.64
N ALA A 51 -14.44 5.52 -21.58
CA ALA A 51 -15.86 5.14 -21.57
C ALA A 51 -16.51 5.18 -20.17
N HIS A 52 -16.03 6.03 -19.26
CA HIS A 52 -16.72 6.28 -17.97
C HIS A 52 -16.68 7.76 -17.58
N GLY A 53 -17.18 8.62 -18.46
CA GLY A 53 -17.60 9.98 -18.14
C GLY A 53 -19.13 10.10 -18.23
N ALA A 54 -19.85 9.66 -17.20
CA ALA A 54 -21.27 9.98 -17.02
C ALA A 54 -21.59 10.16 -15.53
N GLU A 55 -21.65 11.44 -15.14
CA GLU A 55 -22.41 12.06 -14.05
C GLU A 55 -22.33 11.46 -12.63
N ALA A 56 -21.58 12.16 -11.76
CA ALA A 56 -22.08 12.55 -10.44
C ALA A 56 -21.33 13.81 -9.96
N GLU A 57 -22.07 14.92 -9.86
CA GLU A 57 -21.64 16.14 -9.21
C GLU A 57 -21.24 15.86 -7.74
N HIS A 58 -20.00 16.18 -7.36
CA HIS A 58 -19.72 16.76 -6.06
C HIS A 58 -18.39 17.51 -6.10
N ALA A 59 -18.51 18.84 -6.08
CA ALA A 59 -17.41 19.78 -6.06
C ALA A 59 -16.61 19.67 -4.75
N VAL A 60 -15.32 19.38 -4.88
CA VAL A 60 -14.29 19.92 -3.99
C VAL A 60 -13.22 20.51 -4.89
N LYS A 61 -13.21 21.85 -4.96
CA LYS A 61 -12.13 22.61 -5.58
C LYS A 61 -10.93 22.56 -4.64
N GLU A 62 -9.80 22.04 -5.11
CA GLU A 62 -8.51 22.54 -4.65
C GLU A 62 -7.45 22.42 -5.76
N ASN A 63 -7.01 23.61 -6.20
CA ASN A 63 -5.85 23.95 -7.03
C ASN A 63 -5.60 23.22 -8.36
N ASP A 64 -6.30 23.79 -9.34
CA ASP A 64 -5.84 24.11 -10.69
C ASP A 64 -4.33 24.40 -10.81
N HIS A 65 -3.63 23.55 -11.55
CA HIS A 65 -2.60 23.95 -12.49
C HIS A 65 -2.81 23.16 -13.79
N ALA A 66 -3.91 23.46 -14.48
CA ALA A 66 -4.00 23.26 -15.91
C ALA A 66 -3.04 24.26 -16.58
N VAL A 67 -1.81 23.81 -16.88
CA VAL A 67 -0.95 24.51 -17.84
C VAL A 67 -1.15 23.83 -19.20
N ALA A 68 -1.63 24.64 -20.13
CA ALA A 68 -1.85 24.31 -21.51
C ALA A 68 -0.62 23.68 -22.17
N ASP A 69 -0.93 22.79 -23.10
CA ASP A 69 -0.08 22.21 -24.13
C ASP A 69 0.97 23.20 -24.67
N THR A 70 2.24 23.00 -24.29
CA THR A 70 3.40 23.63 -24.94
C THR A 70 4.51 22.59 -25.08
N HIS A 71 4.65 22.04 -26.27
CA HIS A 71 5.80 21.28 -26.74
C HIS A 71 7.12 22.01 -26.41
N GLY A 72 7.96 21.43 -25.56
CA GLY A 72 9.29 21.93 -25.23
C GLY A 72 10.19 20.81 -24.70
N GLU A 73 11.20 20.44 -25.48
CA GLU A 73 12.10 19.28 -25.34
C GLU A 73 13.01 19.28 -24.08
N GLU A 74 12.76 20.13 -23.08
CA GLU A 74 13.54 20.19 -21.82
C GLU A 74 12.77 19.68 -20.58
N HIS A 75 11.46 19.42 -20.70
CA HIS A 75 10.64 18.86 -19.62
C HIS A 75 10.68 17.31 -19.51
N ASP A 76 11.35 16.63 -20.43
CA ASP A 76 11.25 15.17 -20.61
C ASP A 76 12.01 14.38 -19.52
N ALA A 77 13.27 14.73 -19.23
CA ALA A 77 14.12 13.90 -18.37
C ALA A 77 13.68 13.83 -16.89
N SER A 78 13.17 14.93 -16.33
CA SER A 78 12.70 14.94 -14.93
C SER A 78 11.37 14.19 -14.76
N HIS A 79 10.47 14.34 -15.73
CA HIS A 79 9.19 13.64 -15.77
C HIS A 79 9.40 12.12 -15.93
N ASP A 80 10.32 11.74 -16.79
CA ASP A 80 10.70 10.35 -17.03
C ASP A 80 11.27 9.66 -15.79
N GLN A 81 12.13 10.36 -15.06
CA GLN A 81 12.70 9.86 -13.82
C GLN A 81 11.60 9.70 -12.75
N HIS A 82 10.71 10.69 -12.62
CA HIS A 82 9.56 10.59 -11.72
C HIS A 82 8.65 9.40 -12.06
N LEU A 83 8.39 9.17 -13.35
CA LEU A 83 7.56 8.05 -13.81
C LEU A 83 8.22 6.70 -13.45
N LEU A 84 9.53 6.57 -13.69
CA LEU A 84 10.29 5.38 -13.31
C LEU A 84 10.20 5.11 -11.80
N ASP A 85 10.40 6.14 -10.98
CA ASP A 85 10.37 6.01 -9.52
C ASP A 85 8.96 5.65 -9.00
N GLN A 86 7.90 6.17 -9.63
CA GLN A 86 6.52 5.77 -9.35
C GLN A 86 6.28 4.29 -9.66
N LEU A 87 6.71 3.81 -10.84
CA LEU A 87 6.53 2.42 -11.23
C LEU A 87 7.36 1.46 -10.38
N LYS A 88 8.58 1.82 -9.99
CA LYS A 88 9.44 1.05 -9.07
C LYS A 88 8.82 0.91 -7.68
N ASN A 89 8.14 1.94 -7.19
CA ASN A 89 7.48 1.91 -5.88
C ASN A 89 6.11 1.24 -5.89
N ARG A 90 5.49 1.02 -7.06
CA ARG A 90 4.17 0.38 -7.18
C ARG A 90 4.06 -1.00 -6.50
N PRO A 91 4.99 -1.96 -6.67
CA PRO A 91 4.91 -3.24 -5.95
C PRO A 91 5.09 -3.08 -4.43
N TRP A 92 5.94 -2.14 -4.00
CA TRP A 92 6.15 -1.83 -2.58
C TRP A 92 4.89 -1.25 -1.93
N SER A 93 4.22 -0.30 -2.60
CA SER A 93 3.01 0.35 -2.07
C SER A 93 1.84 -0.64 -2.02
N ALA A 94 1.69 -1.49 -3.04
CA ALA A 94 0.69 -2.56 -3.05
C ALA A 94 0.89 -3.53 -1.87
N LEU A 95 2.12 -3.95 -1.61
CA LEU A 95 2.45 -4.81 -0.47
C LEU A 95 2.16 -4.11 0.86
N TYR A 96 2.59 -2.85 1.01
CA TYR A 96 2.41 -2.07 2.23
C TYR A 96 0.91 -1.86 2.56
N VAL A 97 0.11 -1.43 1.58
CA VAL A 97 -1.33 -1.21 1.78
C VAL A 97 -2.03 -2.49 2.20
N ALA A 98 -1.75 -3.61 1.54
CA ALA A 98 -2.35 -4.90 1.91
C ALA A 98 -1.94 -5.35 3.33
N ALA A 99 -0.65 -5.30 3.66
CA ALA A 99 -0.16 -5.67 4.99
C ALA A 99 -0.75 -4.79 6.09
N PHE A 100 -0.77 -3.47 5.87
CA PHE A 100 -1.32 -2.51 6.82
C PHE A 100 -2.83 -2.71 7.01
N PHE A 101 -3.58 -2.95 5.93
CA PHE A 101 -5.02 -3.21 5.98
C PHE A 101 -5.37 -4.42 6.86
N PHE A 102 -4.75 -5.58 6.63
CA PHE A 102 -5.04 -6.79 7.43
C PHE A 102 -4.57 -6.66 8.88
N MET A 103 -3.45 -5.98 9.12
CA MET A 103 -3.02 -5.67 10.48
C MET A 103 -4.02 -4.75 11.20
N MET A 104 -4.55 -3.73 10.51
CA MET A 104 -5.56 -2.82 11.06
C MET A 104 -6.90 -3.50 11.36
N ILE A 105 -7.29 -4.52 10.60
CA ILE A 105 -8.45 -5.37 10.96
C ILE A 105 -8.21 -6.02 12.33
N ALA A 106 -7.04 -6.63 12.55
CA ALA A 106 -6.71 -7.26 13.83
C ALA A 106 -6.65 -6.23 14.97
N LEU A 107 -6.05 -5.06 14.73
CA LEU A 107 -6.00 -3.97 15.72
C LEU A 107 -7.39 -3.41 16.05
N GLY A 108 -8.27 -3.26 15.05
CA GLY A 108 -9.64 -2.82 15.22
C GLY A 108 -10.45 -3.81 16.08
N VAL A 109 -10.27 -5.11 15.85
CA VAL A 109 -10.88 -6.14 16.71
C VAL A 109 -10.32 -6.08 18.14
N LEU A 110 -9.02 -5.83 18.32
CA LEU A 110 -8.42 -5.66 19.65
C LEU A 110 -9.00 -4.46 20.39
N ALA A 111 -9.14 -3.31 19.69
CA ALA A 111 -9.74 -2.11 20.25
C ALA A 111 -11.20 -2.36 20.66
N PHE A 112 -12.00 -2.98 19.78
CA PHE A 112 -13.39 -3.33 20.07
C PHE A 112 -13.48 -4.32 21.25
N TYR A 113 -12.63 -5.34 21.28
CA TYR A 113 -12.54 -6.30 22.37
C TYR A 113 -12.25 -5.62 23.72
N ALA A 114 -11.32 -4.65 23.74
CA ALA A 114 -11.01 -3.88 24.94
C ALA A 114 -12.22 -3.04 25.40
N ILE A 115 -12.94 -2.39 24.48
CA ILE A 115 -14.16 -1.63 24.77
C ILE A 115 -15.23 -2.53 25.40
N GLN A 116 -15.47 -3.72 24.85
CA GLN A 116 -16.47 -4.66 25.37
C GLN A 116 -16.17 -5.08 26.82
N ARG A 117 -14.88 -5.32 27.14
CA ARG A 117 -14.45 -5.62 28.50
C ARG A 117 -14.58 -4.43 29.44
N ALA A 118 -14.16 -3.23 29.00
CA ALA A 118 -14.24 -2.01 29.80
C ALA A 118 -15.70 -1.62 30.12
N ALA A 119 -16.60 -1.77 29.14
CA ALA A 119 -18.02 -1.49 29.29
C ALA A 119 -18.79 -2.60 30.04
N GLN A 120 -18.13 -3.70 30.40
CA GLN A 120 -18.74 -4.86 31.07
C GLN A 120 -19.99 -5.38 30.31
N ALA A 121 -19.91 -5.42 28.97
CA ALA A 121 -21.05 -5.80 28.14
C ALA A 121 -21.40 -7.29 28.31
N GLY A 122 -22.60 -7.60 28.82
CA GLY A 122 -23.00 -8.95 29.22
C GLY A 122 -23.17 -9.98 28.10
N TRP A 123 -23.31 -9.56 26.84
CA TRP A 123 -23.47 -10.47 25.69
C TRP A 123 -22.13 -10.86 25.04
N SER A 124 -21.11 -10.01 25.20
CA SER A 124 -19.80 -10.15 24.55
C SER A 124 -18.93 -11.34 25.02
N PRO A 125 -19.07 -11.91 26.24
CA PRO A 125 -18.21 -13.00 26.70
C PRO A 125 -18.21 -14.24 25.79
N LEU A 126 -19.34 -14.51 25.12
CA LEU A 126 -19.47 -15.63 24.17
C LEU A 126 -18.59 -15.46 22.92
N LEU A 127 -18.23 -14.22 22.57
CA LEU A 127 -17.47 -13.89 21.36
C LEU A 127 -15.99 -13.65 21.62
N PHE A 128 -15.57 -13.47 22.88
CA PHE A 128 -14.19 -13.15 23.23
C PHE A 128 -13.18 -14.14 22.68
N ARG A 129 -13.52 -15.43 22.63
CA ARG A 129 -12.61 -16.44 22.07
C ARG A 129 -12.36 -16.25 20.57
N VAL A 130 -13.37 -15.79 19.83
CA VAL A 130 -13.24 -15.47 18.40
C VAL A 130 -12.44 -14.19 18.21
N MET A 131 -12.71 -13.17 19.02
CA MET A 131 -11.97 -11.91 18.99
C MET A 131 -10.47 -12.15 19.29
N GLU A 132 -10.15 -12.91 20.34
CA GLU A 132 -8.78 -13.33 20.67
C GLU A 132 -8.10 -14.03 19.48
N ALA A 133 -8.82 -14.96 18.81
CA ALA A 133 -8.29 -15.67 17.66
C ALA A 133 -7.98 -14.75 16.46
N ILE A 134 -8.84 -13.75 16.19
CA ILE A 134 -8.58 -12.76 15.13
C ILE A 134 -7.39 -11.87 15.51
N THR A 135 -7.33 -11.41 16.77
CA THR A 135 -6.22 -10.56 17.25
C THR A 135 -4.87 -11.27 17.27
N ALA A 136 -4.83 -12.60 17.22
CA ALA A 136 -3.59 -13.36 17.10
C ALA A 136 -2.81 -13.02 15.81
N TYR A 137 -3.48 -12.49 14.78
CA TYR A 137 -2.82 -11.99 13.56
C TYR A 137 -2.06 -10.67 13.76
N LEU A 138 -2.32 -9.92 14.84
CA LEU A 138 -1.69 -8.62 15.06
C LEU A 138 -0.16 -8.72 15.12
N VAL A 139 0.38 -9.74 15.79
CA VAL A 139 1.84 -9.95 15.89
C VAL A 139 2.47 -10.26 14.53
N PRO A 140 2.06 -11.30 13.78
CA PRO A 140 2.64 -11.56 12.46
C PRO A 140 2.41 -10.41 11.47
N GLY A 141 1.23 -9.79 11.47
CA GLY A 141 0.95 -8.61 10.65
C GLY A 141 1.86 -7.42 10.99
N GLY A 142 2.07 -7.17 12.28
CA GLY A 142 2.99 -6.14 12.77
C GLY A 142 4.44 -6.41 12.39
N ILE A 143 4.89 -7.67 12.46
CA ILE A 143 6.23 -8.06 11.99
C ILE A 143 6.40 -7.76 10.50
N ILE A 144 5.41 -8.07 9.66
CA ILE A 144 5.47 -7.79 8.21
C ILE A 144 5.61 -6.28 7.97
N VAL A 145 4.76 -5.46 8.58
CA VAL A 145 4.81 -3.99 8.43
C VAL A 145 6.15 -3.44 8.94
N PHE A 146 6.65 -3.95 10.07
CA PHE A 146 7.93 -3.54 10.63
C PHE A 146 9.11 -3.91 9.71
N VAL A 147 9.09 -5.10 9.10
CA VAL A 147 10.11 -5.48 8.11
C VAL A 147 10.07 -4.55 6.89
N ILE A 148 8.89 -4.18 6.38
CA ILE A 148 8.78 -3.21 5.27
C ILE A 148 9.39 -1.85 5.67
N LEU A 149 9.10 -1.38 6.89
CA LEU A 149 9.70 -0.16 7.43
C LEU A 149 11.24 -0.28 7.46
N LEU A 150 11.79 -1.39 7.96
CA LEU A 150 13.24 -1.62 7.97
C LEU A 150 13.85 -1.60 6.57
N LEU A 151 13.21 -2.23 5.59
CA LEU A 151 13.68 -2.21 4.19
C LEU A 151 13.63 -0.79 3.60
N SER A 152 12.69 0.03 4.05
CA SER A 152 12.60 1.46 3.68
C SER A 152 13.76 2.27 4.31
N VAL A 153 14.15 1.97 5.55
CA VAL A 153 15.33 2.57 6.22
C VAL A 153 16.62 2.20 5.48
N LEU A 154 16.69 0.99 4.94
CA LEU A 154 17.82 0.53 4.14
C LEU A 154 17.79 1.03 2.68
N HIS A 155 16.90 1.98 2.35
CA HIS A 155 16.74 2.58 1.02
C HIS A 155 16.49 1.56 -0.10
N MET A 156 15.84 0.44 0.21
CA MET A 156 15.42 -0.55 -0.80
C MET A 156 14.14 -0.14 -1.55
N ASN A 157 13.47 0.92 -1.07
CA ASN A 157 12.29 1.53 -1.66
C ASN A 157 12.22 3.01 -1.25
N HIS A 158 11.35 3.78 -1.92
CA HIS A 158 11.08 5.18 -1.59
C HIS A 158 9.60 5.37 -1.24
N LEU A 159 9.08 4.57 -0.30
CA LEU A 159 7.68 4.68 0.16
C LEU A 159 7.41 5.95 0.97
N PHE A 160 8.41 6.44 1.71
CA PHE A 160 8.27 7.55 2.64
C PHE A 160 9.24 8.67 2.27
N ILE A 161 8.70 9.80 1.83
CA ILE A 161 9.50 10.93 1.32
C ILE A 161 10.43 11.54 2.38
N TRP A 162 10.03 11.50 3.65
CA TRP A 162 10.82 12.03 4.77
C TRP A 162 12.03 11.16 5.14
N MET A 163 12.19 9.99 4.53
CA MET A 163 13.37 9.13 4.71
C MET A 163 14.51 9.52 3.76
N ASP A 164 14.26 10.41 2.80
CA ASP A 164 15.28 10.95 1.90
C ASP A 164 15.94 12.18 2.54
N ALA A 165 17.24 12.09 2.84
CA ALA A 165 17.98 13.14 3.49
C ALA A 165 18.10 14.42 2.64
N ASP A 166 18.19 14.28 1.32
CA ASP A 166 18.30 15.42 0.41
C ASP A 166 16.95 16.16 0.35
N VAL A 167 15.84 15.43 0.31
CA VAL A 167 14.50 16.04 0.34
C VAL A 167 14.27 16.77 1.67
N VAL A 168 14.61 16.17 2.80
CA VAL A 168 14.51 16.83 4.12
C VAL A 168 15.42 18.06 4.22
N ALA A 169 16.62 18.03 3.61
CA ALA A 169 17.54 19.17 3.63
C ALA A 169 17.00 20.40 2.87
N HIS A 170 16.14 20.20 1.88
CA HIS A 170 15.58 21.28 1.06
C HIS A 170 14.12 21.65 1.43
N ASP A 171 13.38 20.76 2.10
CA ASP A 171 11.99 20.99 2.52
C ASP A 171 11.88 21.47 3.97
N HIS A 172 11.68 22.78 4.14
CA HIS A 172 11.48 23.42 5.44
C HIS A 172 10.30 22.85 6.26
N LEU A 173 9.26 22.30 5.62
CA LEU A 173 8.14 21.66 6.32
C LEU A 173 8.55 20.32 6.92
N LEU A 174 9.41 19.56 6.23
CA LEU A 174 9.94 18.29 6.76
C LEU A 174 10.95 18.54 7.87
N GLN A 175 11.77 19.59 7.77
CA GLN A 175 12.69 19.98 8.84
C GLN A 175 11.96 20.27 10.15
N GLY A 176 10.80 20.92 10.08
CA GLY A 176 9.94 21.20 11.23
C GLY A 176 9.32 19.95 11.90
N LYS A 177 9.41 18.78 11.27
CA LYS A 177 8.85 17.49 11.76
C LYS A 177 9.93 16.46 12.13
N SER A 178 11.18 16.89 12.26
CA SER A 178 12.34 16.01 12.50
C SER A 178 12.55 15.56 13.94
N GLY A 179 11.79 16.12 14.90
CA GLY A 179 11.83 15.76 16.32
C GLY A 179 10.80 14.69 16.68
#